data_AF-A0A2A5WK06-F1
#
_entry.id   AF-A0A2A5WK06-F1
#
_cell.length_a   1.000
_cell.length_b   1.000
_cell.length_c   1.000
_cell.angle_alpha   90.00
_cell.angle_beta   90.00
_cell.angle_gamma   90.00
#
_symmetry.space_group_name_H-M   'P 1'
#
loop_
_entity.id
_entity.type
_entity.pdbx_description
1 polymer ?
#
loop_
_entity_poly.entity_id
_entity_poly.type
_entity_poly.pdbx_seq_one_letter_code
_entity_poly.pdbx_strand_id
1 'polypeptide(L)'
;MSILNVKRLLVVLCFATMAVAALVTPMPEADPNWGNTMVAAASIGYLMSLVMIALDISAARYLFLPSLLISLIGMPIASYPSGELNAFYDLTMYISGFLNGGLAILVYAPASSSDEP
;
A
#
# COMPACT_ATOMS: atom_id res chain seq x y z
N MET A 1 3.15 -4.49 23.16
CA MET A 1 2.06 -4.38 22.15
C MET A 1 2.06 -5.67 21.35
N SER A 2 0.92 -6.34 21.17
CA SER A 2 0.85 -7.58 20.36
C SER A 2 1.20 -7.29 18.89
N ILE A 3 1.81 -8.26 18.19
CA ILE A 3 2.10 -8.17 16.74
C ILE A 3 0.85 -7.80 15.96
N LEU A 4 -0.31 -8.35 16.33
CA LEU A 4 -1.60 -8.00 15.71
C LEU A 4 -1.95 -6.53 15.90
N ASN A 5 -1.71 -5.97 17.08
CA ASN A 5 -1.95 -4.55 17.34
C ASN A 5 -0.98 -3.67 16.54
N VAL A 6 0.27 -4.11 16.34
CA VAL A 6 1.23 -3.41 15.47
C VAL A 6 0.77 -3.46 14.01
N LYS A 7 0.33 -4.61 13.50
CA LYS A 7 -0.26 -4.73 12.15
C LYS A 7 -1.43 -3.78 11.96
N ARG A 8 -2.37 -3.75 12.91
CA ARG A 8 -3.53 -2.85 12.88
C ARG A 8 -3.13 -1.38 12.88
N LEU A 9 -2.16 -1.00 13.72
CA LEU A 9 -1.63 0.36 13.74
C LEU A 9 -1.02 0.73 12.38
N LEU A 10 -0.20 -0.14 11.79
CA LEU A 10 0.39 0.09 10.47
C LEU A 10 -0.68 0.21 9.38
N VAL A 11 -1.73 -0.62 9.42
CA VAL A 11 -2.87 -0.52 8.49
C VAL A 11 -3.54 0.85 8.58
N VAL A 12 -3.82 1.34 9.81
CA VAL A 12 -4.40 2.67 10.01
C VAL A 12 -3.49 3.76 9.45
N LEU A 13 -2.18 3.66 9.67
CA LEU A 13 -1.20 4.60 9.13
C LEU A 13 -1.13 4.53 7.60
N CYS A 14 -1.28 3.36 6.98
CA CYS A 14 -1.37 3.23 5.52
C CYS A 14 -2.60 3.96 4.97
N PHE A 15 -3.78 3.77 5.57
CA PHE A 15 -4.98 4.50 5.16
C PHE A 15 -4.83 6.01 5.33
N ALA A 16 -4.26 6.46 6.45
CA ALA A 16 -4.01 7.87 6.68
C ALA A 16 -3.04 8.46 5.64
N THR A 17 -1.96 7.74 5.32
CA THR A 17 -0.99 8.15 4.30
C THR A 17 -1.63 8.22 2.91
N MET A 18 -2.50 7.27 2.55
CA MET A 18 -3.25 7.32 1.29
C MET A 18 -4.22 8.50 1.23
N ALA A 19 -4.91 8.81 2.33
CA ALA A 19 -5.79 9.97 2.39
C ALA A 19 -5.02 11.27 2.19
N VAL A 20 -3.85 11.41 2.83
CA VAL A 20 -2.96 12.57 2.60
C VAL A 20 -2.46 12.59 1.16
N ALA A 21 -2.01 11.45 0.62
CA ALA A 21 -1.56 11.36 -0.77
C ALA A 21 -2.65 11.81 -1.75
N ALA A 22 -3.91 11.42 -1.55
CA ALA A 22 -5.02 11.84 -2.39
C ALA A 22 -5.30 13.37 -2.35
N LEU A 23 -4.96 14.05 -1.25
CA LEU A 23 -5.10 15.50 -1.12
C LEU A 23 -3.95 16.28 -1.75
N VAL A 24 -2.75 15.70 -1.78
CA VAL A 24 -1.54 16.37 -2.29
C VAL A 24 -1.16 15.96 -3.70
N THR A 25 -1.75 14.87 -4.23
CA THR A 25 -1.52 14.42 -5.61
C THR A 25 -2.23 15.40 -6.56
N PRO A 26 -1.49 16.06 -7.46
CA PRO A 26 -2.11 16.94 -8.44
C PRO A 26 -3.07 16.18 -9.35
N MET A 27 -4.07 16.87 -9.89
CA MET A 27 -4.96 16.29 -10.90
C MET A 27 -4.12 15.94 -12.14
N PRO A 28 -4.23 14.73 -12.73
CA PRO A 28 -3.53 14.41 -13.95
C PRO A 28 -3.98 15.33 -15.09
N GLU A 29 -3.04 15.95 -15.80
CA GLU A 29 -3.33 16.75 -17.00
C GLU A 29 -3.38 15.90 -18.27
N ALA A 30 -2.81 14.69 -18.23
CA ALA A 30 -2.76 13.77 -19.36
C ALA A 30 -3.97 12.83 -19.40
N ASP A 31 -4.36 12.43 -20.62
CA ASP A 31 -5.48 11.52 -20.84
C ASP A 31 -5.28 10.18 -20.11
N PRO A 32 -6.35 9.60 -19.52
CA PRO A 32 -6.26 8.31 -18.85
C PRO A 32 -5.92 7.20 -19.85
N ASN A 33 -5.05 6.28 -19.41
CA ASN A 33 -4.62 5.15 -20.21
C ASN A 33 -4.81 3.83 -19.46
N TRP A 34 -4.46 2.71 -20.11
CA TRP A 34 -4.61 1.39 -19.51
C TRP A 34 -3.78 1.20 -18.22
N GLY A 35 -2.67 1.94 -18.07
CA GLY A 35 -1.86 1.99 -16.86
C GLY A 35 -2.64 2.56 -15.67
N ASN A 36 -3.46 3.60 -15.88
CA ASN A 36 -4.36 4.10 -14.83
C ASN A 36 -5.35 3.01 -14.37
N THR A 37 -5.93 2.24 -15.30
CA THR A 37 -6.82 1.12 -14.98
C THR A 37 -6.11 0.02 -14.18
N MET A 38 -4.89 -0.33 -14.58
CA MET A 38 -4.07 -1.33 -13.90
C MET A 38 -3.74 -0.90 -12.46
N VAL A 39 -3.29 0.35 -12.29
CA VAL A 39 -2.99 0.89 -10.96
C VAL A 39 -4.25 0.95 -10.10
N ALA A 40 -5.38 1.40 -10.65
CA ALA A 40 -6.66 1.45 -9.92
C ALA A 40 -7.12 0.06 -9.45
N ALA A 41 -7.09 -0.95 -10.32
CA ALA A 41 -7.43 -2.33 -9.96
C ALA A 41 -6.52 -2.88 -8.86
N ALA A 42 -5.22 -2.63 -8.98
CA ALA A 42 -4.23 -3.03 -7.98
C ALA A 42 -4.42 -2.29 -6.65
N SER A 43 -4.76 -1.00 -6.68
CA SER A 43 -5.09 -0.21 -5.47
C SER A 43 -6.32 -0.77 -4.75
N ILE A 44 -7.35 -1.24 -5.46
CA ILE A 44 -8.51 -1.89 -4.83
C ILE A 44 -8.08 -3.17 -4.11
N GLY A 45 -7.29 -4.03 -4.78
CA GLY A 45 -6.74 -5.23 -4.15
C GLY A 45 -5.89 -4.91 -2.92
N TYR A 46 -5.08 -3.85 -2.99
CA TYR A 46 -4.31 -3.36 -1.86
C TYR A 46 -5.20 -2.93 -0.68
N LEU A 47 -6.24 -2.12 -0.92
CA LEU A 47 -7.17 -1.68 0.12
C LEU A 47 -7.90 -2.87 0.78
N MET A 48 -8.35 -3.84 -0.02
CA MET A 48 -8.94 -5.07 0.50
C MET A 48 -7.95 -5.85 1.37
N SER A 49 -6.69 -5.95 0.93
CA SER A 49 -5.65 -6.65 1.69
C SER A 49 -5.36 -5.96 3.04
N LEU A 50 -5.39 -4.62 3.11
CA LEU A 50 -5.24 -3.89 4.38
C LEU A 50 -6.36 -4.23 5.36
N VAL A 51 -7.61 -4.28 4.90
CA VAL A 51 -8.75 -4.68 5.73
C VAL A 51 -8.58 -6.11 6.21
N MET A 52 -8.18 -7.02 5.32
CA MET A 52 -7.94 -8.42 5.68
C MET A 52 -6.81 -8.57 6.71
N ILE A 53 -5.74 -7.78 6.62
CA ILE A 53 -4.65 -7.76 7.60
C ILE A 53 -5.14 -7.23 8.96
N ALA A 54 -5.99 -6.20 8.98
CA ALA A 54 -6.56 -5.69 10.22
C ALA A 54 -7.44 -6.74 10.95
N LEU A 55 -8.11 -7.59 10.16
CA LEU A 55 -8.94 -8.70 10.62
C LEU A 55 -8.15 -10.00 10.88
N ASP A 56 -6.82 -9.98 10.73
CA ASP A 56 -5.93 -11.15 10.89
C ASP A 56 -6.24 -12.34 9.96
N ILE A 57 -6.71 -12.04 8.74
CA ILE A 57 -7.00 -13.06 7.74
C ILE A 57 -5.70 -13.45 7.02
N SER A 58 -5.27 -14.70 7.19
CA SER A 58 -4.02 -15.22 6.62
C SER A 58 -3.94 -15.11 5.08
N ALA A 59 -5.08 -15.16 4.39
CA ALA A 59 -5.17 -15.03 2.94
C ALA A 59 -4.73 -13.65 2.43
N ALA A 60 -4.65 -12.62 3.28
CA ALA A 60 -4.25 -11.28 2.88
C ALA A 60 -2.86 -11.24 2.22
N ARG A 61 -1.96 -12.15 2.62
CA ARG A 61 -0.61 -12.30 2.04
C ARG A 61 -0.62 -12.70 0.57
N TYR A 62 -1.71 -13.22 0.03
CA TYR A 62 -1.80 -13.53 -1.41
C TYR A 62 -2.28 -12.36 -2.23
N LEU A 63 -2.82 -11.32 -1.58
CA LEU A 63 -3.35 -10.14 -2.24
C LEU A 63 -2.43 -8.92 -2.05
N PHE A 64 -1.89 -8.73 -0.84
CA PHE A 64 -1.11 -7.56 -0.45
C PHE A 64 0.11 -7.31 -1.36
N LEU A 65 1.04 -8.26 -1.43
CA LEU A 65 2.28 -8.08 -2.19
C LEU A 65 2.02 -8.02 -3.71
N PRO A 66 1.20 -8.90 -4.32
CA PRO A 66 0.88 -8.78 -5.74
C PRO A 66 0.24 -7.43 -6.08
N SER A 67 -0.68 -6.93 -5.26
CA SER A 67 -1.27 -5.60 -5.47
C SER A 67 -0.23 -4.49 -5.45
N LEU A 68 0.71 -4.50 -4.49
CA LEU A 68 1.80 -3.53 -4.46
C LEU A 68 2.70 -3.60 -5.71
N LEU A 69 3.06 -4.81 -6.14
CA LEU A 69 3.91 -5.01 -7.31
C LEU A 69 3.22 -4.57 -8.61
N ILE A 70 1.94 -4.92 -8.79
CA ILE A 70 1.17 -4.51 -9.97
C ILE A 70 1.01 -2.99 -10.01
N SER A 71 0.73 -2.34 -8.88
CA SER A 71 0.69 -0.88 -8.80
C SER A 71 2.04 -0.27 -9.17
N LEU A 72 3.16 -0.81 -8.66
CA LEU A 72 4.50 -0.29 -8.95
C LEU A 72 4.88 -0.43 -10.43
N ILE A 73 4.48 -1.53 -11.08
CA ILE A 73 4.69 -1.77 -12.52
C ILE A 73 3.80 -0.85 -13.37
N GLY A 74 2.58 -0.57 -12.92
CA GLY A 74 1.65 0.30 -13.64
C GLY A 74 1.97 1.80 -13.53
N MET A 75 2.60 2.24 -12.44
CA MET A 75 2.90 3.65 -12.16
C MET A 75 3.68 4.38 -13.27
N PRO A 76 4.75 3.81 -13.87
CA PRO A 76 5.49 4.47 -14.95
C PRO A 76 4.67 4.72 -16.22
N ILE A 77 3.57 3.98 -16.38
CA ILE A 77 2.72 4.00 -17.57
C ILE A 77 1.47 4.83 -17.31
N ALA A 78 0.96 4.79 -16.08
CA ALA A 78 -0.18 5.57 -15.66
C ALA A 78 0.08 7.07 -15.83
N SER A 79 -0.92 7.79 -16.33
CA SER A 79 -0.90 9.24 -16.43
C SER A 79 -0.89 9.84 -15.02
N TYR A 80 0.30 10.08 -14.48
CA TYR A 80 0.54 10.84 -13.25
C TYR A 80 1.06 12.24 -13.59
N PRO A 81 0.83 13.24 -12.74
CA PRO A 81 1.37 14.58 -12.95
C PRO A 81 2.90 14.54 -13.02
N SER A 82 3.46 14.78 -14.20
CA SER A 82 4.90 14.91 -14.38
C SER A 82 5.32 16.35 -14.09
N GLY A 83 5.97 16.59 -12.94
CA GLY A 83 6.94 17.68 -12.88
C GLY A 83 6.70 18.86 -11.94
N GLU A 84 6.20 18.66 -10.72
CA GLU A 84 6.55 19.60 -9.64
C GLU A 84 7.18 18.85 -8.47
N LEU A 85 8.39 19.28 -8.08
CA LEU A 85 9.11 18.77 -6.92
C LEU A 85 8.31 19.13 -5.65
N ASN A 86 7.28 18.33 -5.33
CA ASN A 86 6.41 18.56 -4.21
C ASN A 86 6.92 17.76 -3.01
N ALA A 87 7.61 18.45 -2.10
CA ALA A 87 8.17 17.84 -0.90
C ALA A 87 7.13 17.09 -0.05
N PHE A 88 5.85 17.50 -0.07
CA PHE A 88 4.78 16.77 0.62
C PHE A 88 4.42 15.47 -0.10
N TYR A 89 4.36 15.49 -1.43
CA TYR A 89 4.14 14.27 -2.22
C TYR A 89 5.29 13.28 -2.02
N ASP A 90 6.54 13.73 -2.09
CA ASP A 90 7.72 12.89 -1.87
C ASP A 90 7.73 12.28 -0.46
N LEU A 91 7.41 13.08 0.56
CA LEU A 91 7.28 12.60 1.93
C LEU A 91 6.19 11.52 2.06
N THR A 92 5.02 11.72 1.45
CA THR A 92 3.95 10.70 1.48
C THR A 92 4.37 9.41 0.79
N MET A 93 5.13 9.49 -0.30
CA MET A 93 5.70 8.33 -0.99
C MET A 93 6.70 7.57 -0.09
N TYR A 94 7.62 8.28 0.58
CA TYR A 94 8.57 7.65 1.49
C TYR A 94 7.89 6.99 2.71
N ILE A 95 6.94 7.69 3.33
CA ILE A 95 6.16 7.15 4.45
C ILE A 95 5.39 5.91 3.99
N SER A 96 4.74 5.97 2.83
CA SER A 96 4.02 4.83 2.25
C SER A 96 4.95 3.63 2.04
N GLY A 97 6.14 3.84 1.47
CA GLY A 97 7.14 2.79 1.28
C GLY A 97 7.58 2.16 2.59
N PHE A 98 7.88 2.97 3.61
CA PHE A 98 8.27 2.50 4.93
C PHE A 98 7.16 1.66 5.60
N LEU A 99 5.92 2.18 5.61
CA LEU A 99 4.78 1.50 6.22
C LEU A 99 4.49 0.17 5.52
N ASN A 100 4.49 0.15 4.19
CA ASN A 100 4.25 -1.06 3.41
C ASN A 100 5.37 -2.08 3.57
N GLY A 101 6.64 -1.64 3.66
CA GLY A 101 7.76 -2.51 3.96
C GLY A 101 7.65 -3.15 5.35
N GLY A 102 7.30 -2.35 6.37
CA GLY A 102 7.03 -2.86 7.71
C GLY A 102 5.88 -3.86 7.76
N LEU A 103 4.78 -3.56 7.05
CA LEU A 103 3.65 -4.47 6.90
C LEU A 103 4.03 -5.77 6.21
N ALA A 104 4.81 -5.71 5.13
CA ALA A 104 5.32 -6.89 4.44
C ALA A 104 6.13 -7.79 5.39
N ILE A 105 7.06 -7.21 6.15
CA ILE A 105 7.83 -7.97 7.15
C ILE A 105 6.89 -8.67 8.14
N LEU A 106 5.88 -7.99 8.67
CA LEU A 106 4.98 -8.60 9.67
C LEU A 106 3.98 -9.61 9.08
N VAL A 107 3.62 -9.47 7.79
CA VAL A 107 2.68 -10.38 7.10
C VAL A 107 3.38 -11.65 6.65
N TYR A 108 4.65 -11.55 6.22
CA TYR A 108 5.42 -12.69 5.71
C TYR A 108 6.48 -13.21 6.68
N ALA A 109 6.67 -12.58 7.85
CA ALA A 109 7.52 -13.12 8.89
C ALA A 109 7.06 -14.55 9.24
N PRO A 110 7.99 -15.51 9.38
CA PRO A 110 7.65 -16.81 9.93
C PRO A 110 7.05 -16.61 11.32
N ALA A 111 5.93 -17.27 11.59
CA ALA A 111 5.40 -17.34 12.95
C ALA A 111 6.51 -17.90 13.85
N SER A 112 6.85 -17.20 14.94
CA SER A 112 7.80 -17.75 15.90
C SER A 112 7.25 -19.08 16.39
N SER A 113 8.02 -20.15 16.18
CA SER A 113 7.71 -21.51 16.58
C SER A 113 7.61 -21.62 18.11
N SER A 114 6.46 -21.27 18.67
CA SER A 114 6.12 -21.54 20.07
C SER A 114 4.76 -22.21 20.26
N ASP A 115 4.12 -22.62 19.16
CA ASP A 115 2.91 -23.46 19.19
C ASP A 115 3.24 -24.81 18.52
N GLU A 116 4.10 -25.61 19.16
CA GLU A 116 4.00 -27.07 19.05
C GLU A 116 3.45 -27.58 20.38
N PRO A 117 2.38 -28.41 20.37
CA PRO A 117 1.82 -29.03 21.56
C PRO A 117 2.72 -30.10 22.17
#